data_AF-M1W122-F1
#
_entry.id   AF-M1W122-F1
#
_cell.length_a   1.000
_cell.length_b   1.000
_cell.length_c   1.000
_cell.angle_alpha   90.00
_cell.angle_beta   90.00
_cell.angle_gamma   90.00
#
_symmetry.space_group_name_H-M   'P 1'
#
loop_
_entity.id
_entity.type
_entity.pdbx_description
1 polymer ?
#
loop_
_entity_poly.entity_id
_entity_poly.type
_entity_poly.pdbx_seq_one_letter_code
_entity_poly.pdbx_strand_id
1 'polypeptide(L)'
;MDSHMENGCPPAALQQILNQLQVFQDQILRLERERAAAAINHENQIGALQQQVANLAAGLRSFTPSHNSTHIPTHNDHSALGPLNALAIANDDDPGSALEDHGFPDHSHSPDPGDTEIPPIPPSVMYNSFDDLFNFLQSWARANGAAFVKKSGSNRREFNGTKIATHWLLLCDRGGSRPSRGLGHRQTSTQKTDCPVRVCASATKRNNWQWTYKASGVHNHPRSHDPSAHSIHRRRTEGQRALASELFELGSLPAREMAAAIKERSEGPAFFRVKDIYNDRHRLRVEKQCQTPRGSRARKGAVPDHGLATEESGQTFLSAPQPHESIGEA
;
A
#
# COMPACT_ATOMS: atom_id res chain seq x y z
N MET A 1 -38.06 -70.86 -10.67
CA MET A 1 -37.78 -71.17 -12.08
C MET A 1 -38.06 -69.92 -12.90
N ASP A 2 -37.05 -69.17 -13.37
CA ASP A 2 -35.60 -69.31 -13.13
C ASP A 2 -34.88 -67.96 -13.14
N SER A 3 -33.60 -67.98 -12.77
CA SER A 3 -32.64 -66.86 -12.89
C SER A 3 -32.51 -66.40 -14.36
N HIS A 4 -32.15 -65.15 -14.65
CA HIS A 4 -30.76 -64.69 -14.63
C HIS A 4 -30.66 -63.16 -14.54
N MET A 5 -29.86 -62.66 -13.59
CA MET A 5 -29.26 -61.32 -13.69
C MET A 5 -27.93 -61.46 -14.44
N GLU A 6 -27.87 -60.95 -15.67
CA GLU A 6 -26.60 -60.84 -16.40
C GLU A 6 -25.77 -59.70 -15.81
N ASN A 7 -24.69 -60.05 -15.10
CA ASN A 7 -23.68 -59.09 -14.67
C ASN A 7 -22.83 -58.66 -15.87
N GLY A 8 -23.36 -57.73 -16.67
CA GLY A 8 -22.70 -57.22 -17.87
C GLY A 8 -21.34 -56.58 -17.55
N CYS A 9 -20.27 -57.21 -18.03
CA CYS A 9 -18.91 -56.68 -17.95
C CYS A 9 -18.84 -55.30 -18.64
N PRO A 10 -18.24 -54.26 -18.02
CA PRO A 10 -18.17 -52.94 -18.63
C PRO A 10 -17.37 -53.00 -19.95
N PRO A 11 -17.83 -52.33 -21.03
CA PRO A 11 -17.13 -52.35 -22.31
C PRO A 11 -15.70 -51.85 -22.13
N ALA A 12 -14.73 -52.54 -22.72
CA ALA A 12 -13.30 -52.41 -22.41
C ALA A 12 -12.75 -50.97 -22.45
N ALA A 13 -13.31 -50.10 -23.31
CA ALA A 13 -12.96 -48.68 -23.36
C ALA A 13 -13.26 -47.93 -22.05
N LEU A 14 -14.36 -48.24 -21.34
CA LEU A 14 -14.66 -47.64 -20.04
C LEU A 14 -13.68 -48.13 -18.96
N GLN A 15 -13.33 -49.42 -18.96
CA GLN A 15 -12.30 -49.94 -18.05
C GLN A 15 -10.94 -49.30 -18.31
N GLN A 16 -10.58 -49.06 -19.58
CA GLN A 16 -9.35 -48.37 -19.96
C GLN A 16 -9.34 -46.90 -19.48
N ILE A 17 -10.48 -46.19 -19.56
CA ILE A 17 -10.62 -44.82 -19.04
C ILE A 17 -10.51 -44.80 -17.50
N LEU A 18 -11.18 -45.73 -16.80
CA LEU A 18 -11.09 -45.84 -15.34
C LEU A 18 -9.66 -46.12 -14.88
N ASN A 19 -8.96 -47.05 -15.55
CA ASN A 19 -7.55 -47.34 -15.28
C ASN A 19 -6.65 -46.11 -15.51
N GLN A 20 -6.89 -45.32 -16.56
CA GLN A 20 -6.15 -44.07 -16.78
C GLN A 20 -6.42 -43.02 -15.70
N LEU A 21 -7.69 -42.83 -15.29
CA LEU A 21 -8.06 -41.89 -14.23
C LEU A 21 -7.40 -42.26 -12.90
N GLN A 22 -7.34 -43.56 -12.57
CA GLN A 22 -6.65 -44.03 -11.37
C GLN A 22 -5.14 -43.76 -11.43
N VAL A 23 -4.47 -44.03 -12.57
CA VAL A 23 -3.05 -43.69 -12.77
C VAL A 23 -2.79 -42.19 -12.63
N PHE A 24 -3.69 -41.32 -13.10
CA PHE A 24 -3.56 -39.87 -12.89
C PHE A 24 -3.75 -39.46 -11.42
N GLN A 25 -4.66 -40.11 -10.67
CA GLN A 25 -4.82 -39.86 -9.23
C GLN A 25 -3.58 -40.29 -8.44
N ASP A 26 -3.01 -41.46 -8.74
CA ASP A 26 -1.77 -41.93 -8.13
C ASP A 26 -0.57 -41.02 -8.44
N GLN A 27 -0.49 -40.46 -9.66
CA GLN A 27 0.52 -39.47 -10.03
C GLN A 27 0.38 -38.16 -9.24
N ILE A 28 -0.85 -37.67 -9.03
CA ILE A 28 -1.10 -36.47 -8.22
C ILE A 28 -0.67 -36.70 -6.77
N LEU A 29 -1.14 -37.79 -6.14
CA LEU A 29 -0.78 -38.14 -4.76
C LEU A 29 0.73 -38.36 -4.58
N ARG A 30 1.43 -38.88 -5.59
CA ARG A 30 2.88 -38.99 -5.60
C ARG A 30 3.56 -37.62 -5.62
N LEU A 31 3.14 -36.72 -6.53
CA LEU A 31 3.70 -35.36 -6.62
C LEU A 31 3.45 -34.54 -5.35
N GLU A 32 2.32 -34.75 -4.67
CA GLU A 32 2.02 -34.13 -3.37
C GLU A 32 2.95 -34.62 -2.26
N ARG A 33 3.24 -35.93 -2.20
CA ARG A 33 4.23 -36.51 -1.26
C ARG A 33 5.65 -36.01 -1.55
N GLU A 34 6.05 -35.96 -2.82
CA GLU A 34 7.37 -35.45 -3.23
C GLU A 34 7.53 -33.96 -2.89
N ARG A 35 6.47 -33.15 -3.04
CA ARG A 35 6.44 -31.74 -2.59
C ARG A 35 6.52 -31.61 -1.07
N ALA A 36 5.80 -32.44 -0.31
CA ALA A 36 5.85 -32.43 1.15
C ALA A 36 7.25 -32.80 1.68
N ALA A 37 7.90 -33.81 1.09
CA ALA A 37 9.27 -34.17 1.42
C ALA A 37 10.28 -33.05 1.08
N ALA A 38 10.08 -32.37 -0.06
CA ALA A 38 10.90 -31.21 -0.42
C ALA A 38 10.73 -30.03 0.55
N ALA A 39 9.51 -29.78 1.05
CA ALA A 39 9.25 -28.74 2.05
C ALA A 39 9.97 -29.04 3.38
N ILE A 40 9.87 -30.27 3.90
CA ILE A 40 10.56 -30.71 5.12
C ILE A 40 12.09 -30.56 4.97
N ASN A 41 12.65 -30.93 3.80
CA ASN A 41 14.08 -30.74 3.53
C ASN A 41 14.49 -29.26 3.50
N HIS A 42 13.62 -28.37 2.99
CA HIS A 42 13.87 -26.93 2.97
C HIS A 42 13.79 -26.31 4.38
N GLU A 43 12.84 -26.73 5.22
CA GLU A 43 12.75 -26.33 6.63
C GLU A 43 13.99 -26.76 7.43
N ASN A 44 14.46 -28.00 7.22
CA ASN A 44 15.71 -28.49 7.81
C ASN A 44 16.94 -27.69 7.35
N GLN A 45 16.99 -27.25 6.08
CA GLN A 45 18.06 -26.37 5.58
C GLN A 45 18.00 -24.97 6.21
N ILE A 46 16.81 -24.39 6.39
CA ILE A 46 16.62 -23.12 7.10
C ILE A 46 17.12 -23.23 8.55
N GLY A 47 16.73 -24.29 9.27
CA GLY A 47 17.20 -24.54 10.64
C GLY A 47 18.72 -24.69 10.73
N ALA A 48 19.34 -25.41 9.79
CA ALA A 48 20.79 -25.54 9.72
C ALA A 48 21.51 -24.21 9.47
N LEU A 49 20.98 -23.37 8.57
CA LEU A 49 21.51 -22.02 8.30
C LEU A 49 21.36 -21.09 9.52
N GLN A 50 20.21 -21.14 10.21
CA GLN A 50 19.99 -20.39 11.45
C GLN A 50 20.99 -20.80 12.54
N GLN A 51 21.27 -22.10 12.69
CA GLN A 51 22.27 -22.59 13.64
C GLN A 51 23.70 -22.17 13.25
N GLN A 52 24.05 -22.14 11.97
CA GLN A 52 25.34 -21.61 11.51
C GLN A 52 25.50 -20.12 11.83
N VAL A 53 24.47 -19.31 11.58
CA VAL A 53 24.45 -17.88 11.94
C VAL A 53 24.57 -17.68 13.46
N ALA A 54 23.87 -18.48 14.27
CA ALA A 54 23.98 -18.45 15.73
C ALA A 54 25.40 -18.80 16.21
N ASN A 55 26.03 -19.82 15.63
CA ASN A 55 27.41 -20.22 15.97
C ASN A 55 28.43 -19.13 15.61
N LEU A 56 28.28 -18.47 14.45
CA LEU A 56 29.12 -17.33 14.06
C LEU A 56 28.92 -16.13 15.00
N ALA A 57 27.67 -15.83 15.36
CA ALA A 57 27.32 -14.77 16.31
C ALA A 57 27.76 -15.06 17.77
N ALA A 58 28.06 -16.32 18.09
CA ALA A 58 28.71 -16.72 19.35
C ALA A 58 30.24 -16.57 19.28
N GLY A 59 30.88 -17.02 18.19
CA GLY A 59 32.33 -16.90 17.99
C GLY A 59 32.84 -15.44 17.96
N LEU A 60 32.00 -14.50 17.53
CA LEU A 60 32.27 -13.06 17.61
C LEU A 60 32.24 -12.49 19.04
N ARG A 61 31.77 -13.23 20.04
CA ARG A 61 31.71 -12.79 21.46
C ARG A 61 32.89 -13.27 22.30
N SER A 62 33.72 -14.17 21.77
CA SER A 62 34.91 -14.70 22.45
C SER A 62 36.21 -13.95 22.16
N PHE A 63 36.16 -12.83 21.40
CA PHE A 63 37.29 -11.93 21.20
C PHE A 63 37.21 -10.71 22.13
N THR A 64 37.77 -10.83 23.33
CA THR A 64 38.10 -9.69 24.19
C THR A 64 39.60 -9.33 24.05
N PRO A 65 39.97 -8.07 23.81
CA PRO A 65 41.38 -7.66 23.81
C PRO A 65 41.95 -7.73 25.22
N SER A 66 42.94 -8.61 25.44
CA SER A 66 43.70 -8.64 26.69
C SER A 66 44.75 -7.52 26.66
N HIS A 67 44.49 -6.44 27.41
CA HIS A 67 45.49 -5.42 27.69
C HIS A 67 46.13 -5.67 29.06
N ASN A 68 47.43 -5.96 29.03
CA ASN A 68 48.22 -6.28 30.20
C ASN A 68 48.48 -5.03 31.07
N SER A 69 48.61 -5.22 32.38
CA SER A 69 48.79 -4.14 33.36
C SER A 69 50.22 -4.07 33.89
N THR A 70 50.73 -2.86 34.14
CA THR A 70 52.07 -2.60 34.70
C THR A 70 51.98 -1.51 35.78
N HIS A 71 52.80 -1.63 36.84
CA HIS A 71 52.76 -0.84 38.09
C HIS A 71 54.20 -0.41 38.45
N ILE A 72 54.52 0.64 39.22
CA ILE A 72 53.83 1.58 40.14
C ILE A 72 54.49 2.99 39.91
N PRO A 73 54.40 4.07 40.75
CA PRO A 73 53.58 4.41 41.94
C PRO A 73 52.70 5.68 41.66
N THR A 74 52.43 6.73 42.47
CA THR A 74 52.88 7.21 43.81
C THR A 74 51.93 8.23 44.46
N HIS A 75 51.69 8.05 45.77
CA HIS A 75 51.43 9.03 46.87
C HIS A 75 50.49 10.27 46.81
N ASN A 76 49.86 10.46 47.98
CA ASN A 76 49.33 11.68 48.64
C ASN A 76 47.99 12.31 48.20
N ASP A 77 46.95 11.97 48.95
CA ASP A 77 46.26 12.85 49.91
C ASP A 77 46.09 14.34 49.57
N HIS A 78 44.83 14.81 49.51
CA HIS A 78 44.18 15.35 50.71
C HIS A 78 42.65 15.55 50.53
N SER A 79 41.97 15.98 51.60
CA SER A 79 40.52 15.82 51.80
C SER A 79 39.71 17.11 51.64
N ALA A 80 38.39 16.90 51.63
CA ALA A 80 37.36 17.74 52.29
C ALA A 80 36.67 18.90 51.53
N LEU A 81 35.34 18.77 51.50
CA LEU A 81 34.31 19.75 51.90
C LEU A 81 34.32 21.19 51.32
N GLY A 82 33.15 21.61 50.85
CA GLY A 82 32.67 22.98 51.11
C GLY A 82 32.01 23.68 49.91
N PRO A 83 30.85 24.35 50.08
CA PRO A 83 30.13 24.95 48.96
C PRO A 83 29.92 26.48 49.09
N LEU A 84 29.40 27.06 48.00
CA LEU A 84 28.78 28.39 47.89
C LEU A 84 29.63 29.63 48.27
N ASN A 85 29.81 30.52 47.30
CA ASN A 85 29.31 31.88 47.48
C ASN A 85 28.85 32.48 46.13
N ALA A 86 28.01 33.50 46.19
CA ALA A 86 27.59 34.30 45.04
C ALA A 86 27.95 35.77 45.28
N LEU A 87 28.32 36.48 44.22
CA LEU A 87 28.39 37.94 44.22
C LEU A 87 28.14 38.45 42.80
N ALA A 88 27.21 39.39 42.67
CA ALA A 88 26.89 40.03 41.41
C ALA A 88 27.54 41.43 41.34
N ILE A 89 28.02 41.79 40.15
CA ILE A 89 28.18 43.17 39.72
C ILE A 89 27.46 43.24 38.36
N ALA A 90 26.70 44.31 38.13
CA ALA A 90 25.97 44.58 36.90
C ALA A 90 26.51 45.87 36.26
N ASN A 91 25.86 46.32 35.17
CA ASN A 91 26.05 47.63 34.49
C ASN A 91 27.33 47.71 33.61
N ASP A 92 27.35 48.34 32.42
CA ASP A 92 26.33 49.11 31.66
C ASP A 92 26.30 48.69 30.15
N ASP A 93 25.60 49.47 29.30
CA ASP A 93 25.03 49.11 27.98
C ASP A 93 25.93 49.04 26.71
N ASP A 94 25.29 48.51 25.66
CA ASP A 94 25.51 48.47 24.19
C ASP A 94 25.91 49.85 23.55
N PRO A 95 26.32 50.00 22.25
CA PRO A 95 26.36 49.02 21.15
C PRO A 95 27.64 49.03 20.25
N GLY A 96 27.80 48.03 19.35
CA GLY A 96 28.77 48.19 18.24
C GLY A 96 29.16 47.00 17.34
N SER A 97 28.29 46.63 16.38
CA SER A 97 28.63 46.16 15.01
C SER A 97 29.95 45.37 14.75
N ALA A 98 29.86 44.04 14.73
CA ALA A 98 30.58 43.20 13.76
C ALA A 98 29.84 41.86 13.54
N LEU A 99 29.41 41.60 12.30
CA LEU A 99 28.92 40.27 11.87
C LEU A 99 30.05 39.58 11.12
N GLU A 100 30.72 38.62 11.76
CA GLU A 100 31.59 37.68 11.03
C GLU A 100 30.76 36.49 10.54
N ASP A 101 30.47 36.49 9.25
CA ASP A 101 29.75 35.42 8.55
C ASP A 101 30.63 34.16 8.49
N HIS A 102 30.43 33.24 9.43
CA HIS A 102 31.00 31.90 9.39
C HIS A 102 30.29 31.08 8.30
N GLY A 103 30.68 31.35 7.05
CA GLY A 103 30.05 30.83 5.85
C GLY A 103 29.83 29.31 5.90
N PHE A 104 28.57 28.91 5.80
CA PHE A 104 28.20 27.51 5.60
C PHE A 104 28.91 26.99 4.35
N PRO A 105 29.52 25.78 4.38
CA PRO A 105 30.08 25.18 3.18
C PRO A 105 28.94 24.92 2.18
N ASP A 106 28.98 25.62 1.05
CA ASP A 106 28.02 25.45 -0.02
C ASP A 106 28.17 24.05 -0.64
N HIS A 107 27.36 23.11 -0.16
CA HIS A 107 27.20 21.80 -0.78
C HIS A 107 26.29 21.88 -2.01
N SER A 108 26.65 22.76 -2.95
CA SER A 108 26.12 22.85 -4.31
C SER A 108 26.59 21.67 -5.17
N HIS A 109 26.35 20.45 -4.68
CA HIS A 109 26.09 19.30 -5.54
C HIS A 109 24.80 19.57 -6.33
N SER A 110 24.94 20.39 -7.37
CA SER A 110 24.04 20.41 -8.51
C SER A 110 23.93 18.97 -8.99
N PRO A 111 22.74 18.34 -8.96
CA PRO A 111 22.59 17.00 -9.50
C PRO A 111 23.01 17.00 -10.96
N ASP A 112 23.75 15.99 -11.38
CA ASP A 112 23.96 15.71 -12.81
C ASP A 112 22.58 15.74 -13.50
N PRO A 113 22.39 16.47 -14.61
CA PRO A 113 21.09 16.53 -15.29
C PRO A 113 20.52 15.15 -15.63
N GLY A 114 21.36 14.15 -15.90
CA GLY A 114 20.93 12.75 -16.11
C GLY A 114 20.33 12.10 -14.85
N ASP A 115 20.62 12.64 -13.67
CA ASP A 115 20.24 12.09 -12.37
C ASP A 115 18.89 12.62 -11.84
N THR A 116 18.08 13.23 -12.72
CA THR A 116 16.69 13.64 -12.42
C THR A 116 15.64 13.11 -13.40
N GLU A 117 16.02 12.77 -14.64
CA GLU A 117 15.08 12.24 -15.64
C GLU A 117 14.65 10.79 -15.32
N ILE A 118 13.50 10.36 -15.89
CA ILE A 118 13.03 8.98 -15.85
C ILE A 118 13.26 8.40 -17.25
N PRO A 119 14.12 7.37 -17.42
CA PRO A 119 14.45 6.83 -18.74
C PRO A 119 13.22 6.26 -19.46
N PRO A 120 13.29 6.10 -20.79
CA PRO A 120 12.20 5.49 -21.56
C PRO A 120 11.92 4.05 -21.10
N ILE A 121 10.65 3.67 -21.15
CA ILE A 121 10.20 2.31 -20.82
C ILE A 121 10.84 1.33 -21.81
N PRO A 122 11.45 0.20 -21.36
CA PRO A 122 12.06 -0.78 -22.25
C PRO A 122 11.06 -1.39 -23.23
N PRO A 123 11.53 -2.02 -24.33
CA PRO A 123 10.65 -2.75 -25.25
C PRO A 123 9.99 -3.95 -24.56
N SER A 124 8.75 -4.24 -24.94
CA SER A 124 7.99 -5.37 -24.40
C SER A 124 8.51 -6.70 -24.91
N VAL A 125 8.82 -7.62 -23.99
CA VAL A 125 8.84 -9.07 -24.25
C VAL A 125 7.41 -9.63 -24.23
N MET A 126 7.26 -10.94 -24.38
CA MET A 126 5.99 -11.66 -24.21
C MET A 126 5.86 -12.18 -22.77
N TYR A 127 4.66 -12.05 -22.19
CA TYR A 127 4.35 -12.46 -20.81
C TYR A 127 3.16 -13.42 -20.80
N ASN A 128 3.13 -14.36 -19.85
CA ASN A 128 2.08 -15.38 -19.80
C ASN A 128 0.78 -14.84 -19.15
N SER A 129 0.88 -13.94 -18.17
CA SER A 129 -0.27 -13.22 -17.61
C SER A 129 -0.13 -11.69 -17.70
N PHE A 130 -1.25 -11.00 -17.51
CA PHE A 130 -1.28 -9.54 -17.37
C PHE A 130 -0.56 -9.06 -16.13
N ASP A 131 -0.60 -9.82 -15.03
CA ASP A 131 0.01 -9.41 -13.78
C ASP A 131 1.53 -9.64 -13.78
N ASP A 132 2.07 -10.59 -14.54
CA ASP A 132 3.52 -10.68 -14.82
C ASP A 132 4.02 -9.41 -15.54
N LEU A 133 3.31 -9.01 -16.61
CA LEU A 133 3.58 -7.79 -17.37
C LEU A 133 3.49 -6.55 -16.47
N PHE A 134 2.45 -6.46 -15.63
CA PHE A 134 2.25 -5.35 -14.73
C PHE A 134 3.30 -5.32 -13.60
N ASN A 135 3.72 -6.47 -13.09
CA ASN A 135 4.76 -6.59 -12.06
C ASN A 135 6.15 -6.23 -12.61
N PHE A 136 6.45 -6.59 -13.86
CA PHE A 136 7.63 -6.11 -14.57
C PHE A 136 7.63 -4.58 -14.67
N LEU A 137 6.56 -4.00 -15.24
CA LEU A 137 6.44 -2.54 -15.41
C LEU A 137 6.50 -1.81 -14.06
N GLN A 138 5.88 -2.35 -13.01
CA GLN A 138 5.91 -1.78 -11.66
C GLN A 138 7.28 -1.89 -10.98
N SER A 139 8.05 -2.94 -11.26
CA SER A 139 9.40 -3.11 -10.72
C SER A 139 10.40 -2.19 -11.42
N TRP A 140 10.34 -2.11 -12.75
CA TRP A 140 11.08 -1.12 -13.53
C TRP A 140 10.73 0.31 -13.10
N ALA A 141 9.43 0.63 -12.96
CA ALA A 141 9.01 1.96 -12.54
C ALA A 141 9.52 2.31 -11.12
N ARG A 142 9.48 1.35 -10.18
CA ARG A 142 9.99 1.56 -8.82
C ARG A 142 11.48 1.88 -8.80
N ALA A 143 12.29 1.17 -9.58
CA ALA A 143 13.72 1.42 -9.70
C ALA A 143 14.03 2.81 -10.29
N ASN A 144 13.15 3.30 -11.19
CA ASN A 144 13.29 4.59 -11.87
C ASN A 144 12.44 5.71 -11.24
N GLY A 145 12.10 5.61 -9.95
CA GLY A 145 11.41 6.69 -9.21
C GLY A 145 10.01 7.04 -9.74
N ALA A 146 9.30 6.05 -10.29
CA ALA A 146 8.02 6.17 -10.98
C ALA A 146 6.99 5.12 -10.54
N ALA A 147 5.77 5.23 -11.07
CA ALA A 147 4.70 4.25 -10.86
C ALA A 147 3.65 4.29 -11.98
N PHE A 148 3.00 3.15 -12.23
CA PHE A 148 1.86 3.02 -13.14
C PHE A 148 0.56 2.70 -12.38
N VAL A 149 -0.57 3.09 -12.96
CA VAL A 149 -1.92 2.79 -12.49
C VAL A 149 -2.76 2.16 -13.60
N LYS A 150 -3.46 1.06 -13.28
CA LYS A 150 -4.44 0.41 -14.16
C LYS A 150 -5.62 1.38 -14.36
N LYS A 151 -5.78 1.96 -15.56
CA LYS A 151 -6.76 3.04 -15.86
C LYS A 151 -8.07 2.52 -16.43
N SER A 152 -8.03 1.59 -17.38
CA SER A 152 -9.22 0.95 -17.95
C SER A 152 -8.87 -0.40 -18.58
N GLY A 153 -9.78 -1.37 -18.45
CA GLY A 153 -9.71 -2.68 -19.11
C GLY A 153 -10.83 -2.81 -20.13
N SER A 154 -10.51 -3.21 -21.35
CA SER A 154 -11.44 -3.33 -22.49
C SER A 154 -11.20 -4.65 -23.26
N ASN A 155 -11.92 -4.86 -24.37
CA ASN A 155 -11.83 -6.08 -25.18
C ASN A 155 -12.01 -7.34 -24.32
N ARG A 156 -13.14 -7.43 -23.60
CA ARG A 156 -13.39 -8.56 -22.69
C ARG A 156 -13.67 -9.83 -23.49
N ARG A 157 -13.00 -10.93 -23.13
CA ARG A 157 -13.11 -12.24 -23.78
C ARG A 157 -13.21 -13.32 -22.73
N GLU A 158 -13.82 -14.43 -23.12
CA GLU A 158 -14.07 -15.53 -22.22
C GLU A 158 -12.92 -16.54 -22.29
N PHE A 159 -12.33 -16.85 -21.15
CA PHE A 159 -11.35 -17.91 -20.95
C PHE A 159 -11.80 -18.72 -19.75
N ASN A 160 -11.99 -20.03 -19.92
CA ASN A 160 -12.43 -20.94 -18.85
C ASN A 160 -13.67 -20.41 -18.10
N GLY A 161 -14.71 -19.99 -18.84
CA GLY A 161 -15.94 -19.38 -18.32
C GLY A 161 -15.82 -17.95 -17.76
N THR A 162 -14.61 -17.39 -17.70
CA THR A 162 -14.33 -16.09 -17.04
C THR A 162 -14.09 -14.97 -18.06
N LYS A 163 -14.82 -13.84 -17.92
CA LYS A 163 -14.76 -12.68 -18.84
C LYS A 163 -13.64 -11.70 -18.52
N ILE A 164 -12.41 -12.09 -18.86
CA ILE A 164 -11.16 -11.34 -18.66
C ILE A 164 -11.01 -10.21 -19.69
N ALA A 165 -10.53 -9.03 -19.29
CA ALA A 165 -10.18 -7.96 -20.23
C ALA A 165 -8.85 -8.26 -20.93
N THR A 166 -8.82 -8.28 -22.28
CA THR A 166 -7.61 -8.59 -23.07
C THR A 166 -6.85 -7.34 -23.56
N HIS A 167 -7.32 -6.15 -23.19
CA HIS A 167 -6.61 -4.89 -23.40
C HIS A 167 -6.70 -4.04 -22.14
N TRP A 168 -5.58 -3.46 -21.72
CA TRP A 168 -5.48 -2.56 -20.56
C TRP A 168 -4.72 -1.29 -20.92
N LEU A 169 -5.32 -0.14 -20.60
CA LEU A 169 -4.60 1.12 -20.53
C LEU A 169 -4.01 1.28 -19.14
N LEU A 170 -2.70 1.49 -19.08
CA LEU A 170 -1.96 1.93 -17.90
C LEU A 170 -1.50 3.38 -18.13
N LEU A 171 -1.49 4.19 -17.08
CA LEU A 171 -0.96 5.55 -17.07
C LEU A 171 0.08 5.70 -15.97
N CYS A 172 0.99 6.67 -16.07
CA CYS A 172 1.80 7.09 -14.92
C CYS A 172 0.88 7.57 -13.77
N ASP A 173 1.27 7.35 -12.50
CA ASP A 173 0.47 7.82 -11.35
C ASP A 173 0.44 9.35 -11.18
N ARG A 174 1.41 10.05 -11.79
CA ARG A 174 1.42 11.52 -12.00
C ARG A 174 0.54 11.97 -13.18
N GLY A 175 -0.01 11.03 -13.94
CA GLY A 175 -0.76 11.26 -15.19
C GLY A 175 -2.21 11.71 -15.00
N GLY A 176 -2.73 12.41 -16.02
CA GLY A 176 -4.07 12.98 -16.04
C GLY A 176 -4.16 14.24 -15.16
N SER A 177 -4.90 15.26 -15.61
CA SER A 177 -5.19 16.44 -14.80
C SER A 177 -6.00 16.15 -13.52
N ARG A 178 -6.14 17.16 -12.67
CA ARG A 178 -7.04 17.19 -11.51
C ARG A 178 -8.42 17.71 -11.96
N PRO A 179 -9.54 17.12 -11.52
CA PRO A 179 -10.85 17.74 -11.74
C PRO A 179 -10.92 19.14 -11.11
N SER A 180 -11.79 19.99 -11.64
CA SER A 180 -11.96 21.39 -11.21
C SER A 180 -12.25 21.50 -9.71
N ARG A 181 -11.83 22.64 -9.12
CA ARG A 181 -12.15 22.97 -7.74
C ARG A 181 -13.65 23.27 -7.61
N GLY A 182 -14.38 22.51 -6.80
CA GLY A 182 -15.65 22.95 -6.23
C GLY A 182 -15.44 24.06 -5.19
N LEU A 183 -16.50 24.45 -4.46
CA LEU A 183 -16.61 25.64 -3.59
C LEU A 183 -15.73 25.65 -2.30
N GLY A 184 -14.49 25.16 -2.36
CA GLY A 184 -13.36 25.82 -1.70
C GLY A 184 -12.87 25.28 -0.34
N HIS A 185 -13.68 24.58 0.47
CA HIS A 185 -13.32 24.31 1.87
C HIS A 185 -12.03 23.46 2.09
N ARG A 186 -11.53 22.72 1.09
CA ARG A 186 -10.30 21.90 1.23
C ARG A 186 -9.30 22.14 0.10
N GLN A 187 -8.32 22.99 0.35
CA GLN A 187 -7.13 23.14 -0.50
C GLN A 187 -6.19 21.95 -0.29
N THR A 188 -6.41 20.87 -1.05
CA THR A 188 -5.46 19.75 -1.12
C THR A 188 -4.49 19.94 -2.28
N SER A 189 -3.18 19.81 -2.04
CA SER A 189 -2.21 19.67 -3.13
C SER A 189 -2.48 18.39 -3.93
N THR A 190 -1.98 18.33 -5.16
CA THR A 190 -2.02 17.12 -6.00
C THR A 190 -0.61 16.79 -6.47
N GLN A 191 -0.32 15.51 -6.63
CA GLN A 191 0.94 15.03 -7.23
C GLN A 191 0.83 14.88 -8.76
N LYS A 192 -0.34 15.19 -9.35
CA LYS A 192 -0.57 15.11 -10.80
C LYS A 192 0.17 16.23 -11.53
N THR A 193 0.98 15.85 -12.51
CA THR A 193 1.68 16.76 -13.45
C THR A 193 1.08 16.69 -14.86
N ASP A 194 -0.07 16.01 -15.02
CA ASP A 194 -0.65 15.58 -16.29
C ASP A 194 0.33 14.81 -17.19
N CYS A 195 1.20 14.00 -16.57
CA CYS A 195 2.22 13.21 -17.23
C CYS A 195 1.65 12.43 -18.44
N PRO A 196 2.18 12.64 -19.66
CA PRO A 196 1.57 12.13 -20.88
C PRO A 196 1.83 10.63 -21.08
N VAL A 197 2.76 10.02 -20.32
CA VAL A 197 3.18 8.62 -20.45
C VAL A 197 2.03 7.64 -20.26
N ARG A 198 1.85 6.77 -21.27
CA ARG A 198 0.82 5.72 -21.32
C ARG A 198 1.45 4.41 -21.75
N VAL A 199 0.91 3.30 -21.25
CA VAL A 199 1.26 1.96 -21.71
C VAL A 199 -0.01 1.20 -22.04
N CYS A 200 -0.15 0.81 -23.31
CA CYS A 200 -1.24 -0.03 -23.78
C CYS A 200 -0.78 -1.48 -23.76
N ALA A 201 -1.24 -2.25 -22.78
CA ALA A 201 -0.99 -3.69 -22.66
C ALA A 201 -2.11 -4.48 -23.35
N SER A 202 -1.77 -5.52 -24.10
CA SER A 202 -2.74 -6.34 -24.83
C SER A 202 -2.30 -7.80 -24.98
N ALA A 203 -3.25 -8.70 -24.81
CA ALA A 203 -3.19 -10.08 -25.28
C ALA A 203 -3.96 -10.20 -26.60
N THR A 204 -3.40 -10.88 -27.59
CA THR A 204 -4.04 -11.03 -28.92
C THR A 204 -3.94 -12.47 -29.42
N LYS A 205 -4.91 -12.89 -30.27
CA LYS A 205 -4.90 -14.23 -30.88
C LYS A 205 -3.63 -14.49 -31.72
N ARG A 206 -3.05 -13.46 -32.35
CA ARG A 206 -1.77 -13.56 -33.09
C ARG A 206 -0.61 -13.98 -32.17
N ASN A 207 -0.63 -13.53 -30.93
CA ASN A 207 0.41 -13.78 -29.94
C ASN A 207 0.03 -14.95 -29.01
N ASN A 208 -0.82 -15.88 -29.45
CA ASN A 208 -1.31 -17.02 -28.64
C ASN A 208 -1.91 -16.59 -27.27
N TRP A 209 -2.52 -15.41 -27.21
CA TRP A 209 -3.00 -14.73 -25.99
C TRP A 209 -1.92 -14.37 -24.95
N GLN A 210 -0.64 -14.50 -25.28
CA GLN A 210 0.43 -13.91 -24.48
C GLN A 210 0.33 -12.38 -24.51
N TRP A 211 0.66 -11.79 -23.37
CA TRP A 211 0.60 -10.37 -23.11
C TRP A 211 1.83 -9.66 -23.64
N THR A 212 1.62 -8.49 -24.24
CA THR A 212 2.65 -7.57 -24.73
C THR A 212 2.18 -6.14 -24.49
N TYR A 213 3.08 -5.15 -24.46
CA TYR A 213 2.72 -3.75 -24.34
C TYR A 213 3.38 -2.84 -25.38
N LYS A 214 2.81 -1.65 -25.55
CA LYS A 214 3.42 -0.51 -26.23
C LYS A 214 3.39 0.71 -25.32
N ALA A 215 4.54 1.33 -25.11
CA ALA A 215 4.69 2.60 -24.41
C ALA A 215 4.52 3.78 -25.38
N SER A 216 4.05 4.93 -24.88
CA SER A 216 4.09 6.20 -25.61
C SER A 216 4.09 7.40 -24.65
N GLY A 217 4.66 8.52 -25.12
CA GLY A 217 4.92 9.71 -24.31
C GLY A 217 6.24 9.64 -23.52
N VAL A 218 6.67 10.79 -23.01
CA VAL A 218 7.89 10.98 -22.20
C VAL A 218 7.48 11.54 -20.83
N HIS A 219 8.23 11.23 -19.76
CA HIS A 219 7.93 11.73 -18.42
C HIS A 219 8.15 13.25 -18.36
N ASN A 220 7.14 14.00 -17.89
CA ASN A 220 7.20 15.46 -17.74
C ASN A 220 7.49 15.91 -16.29
N HIS A 221 8.09 15.01 -15.51
CA HIS A 221 8.38 15.21 -14.08
C HIS A 221 9.64 14.43 -13.72
N PRO A 222 10.41 14.90 -12.71
CA PRO A 222 11.59 14.18 -12.26
C PRO A 222 11.23 12.82 -11.65
N ARG A 223 12.23 11.95 -11.58
CA ARG A 223 12.22 10.70 -10.80
C ARG A 223 12.05 11.02 -9.31
N SER A 224 11.37 10.15 -8.58
CA SER A 224 11.15 10.31 -7.14
C SER A 224 12.19 9.49 -6.36
N HIS A 225 12.93 10.14 -5.46
CA HIS A 225 14.02 9.52 -4.68
C HIS A 225 13.58 8.31 -3.81
N ASP A 226 12.33 8.25 -3.39
CA ASP A 226 11.81 7.21 -2.50
C ASP A 226 10.46 6.65 -3.01
N PRO A 227 10.29 5.31 -3.07
CA PRO A 227 9.03 4.68 -3.49
C PRO A 227 7.80 5.12 -2.68
N SER A 228 7.95 5.57 -1.42
CA SER A 228 6.81 6.08 -0.64
C SER A 228 6.22 7.38 -1.18
N ALA A 229 6.87 8.07 -2.13
CA ALA A 229 6.27 9.17 -2.88
C ALA A 229 4.99 8.71 -3.61
N HIS A 230 4.98 7.49 -4.15
CA HIS A 230 3.91 6.94 -4.99
C HIS A 230 2.86 6.16 -4.19
N SER A 231 1.59 6.38 -4.50
CA SER A 231 0.48 5.77 -3.75
C SER A 231 0.37 4.24 -3.94
N ILE A 232 0.88 3.70 -5.06
CA ILE A 232 0.80 2.27 -5.35
C ILE A 232 1.88 1.45 -4.62
N HIS A 233 3.12 1.95 -4.53
CA HIS A 233 4.20 1.26 -3.81
C HIS A 233 3.98 1.31 -2.28
N ARG A 234 3.19 2.27 -1.78
CA ARG A 234 2.76 2.30 -0.36
C ARG A 234 1.65 1.32 -0.02
N ARG A 235 1.05 0.58 -0.97
CA ARG A 235 0.00 -0.39 -0.66
C ARG A 235 0.59 -1.56 0.13
N ARG A 236 -0.12 -1.99 1.18
CA ARG A 236 0.29 -3.16 1.98
C ARG A 236 0.10 -4.45 1.17
N THR A 237 1.02 -5.39 1.33
CA THR A 237 0.91 -6.77 0.82
C THR A 237 -0.28 -7.52 1.47
N GLU A 238 -0.55 -8.77 1.05
CA GLU A 238 -1.55 -9.63 1.71
C GLU A 238 -1.19 -9.86 3.19
N GLY A 239 0.03 -10.34 3.45
CA GLY A 239 0.54 -10.57 4.81
C GLY A 239 0.53 -9.30 5.66
N GLN A 240 0.98 -8.16 5.11
CA GLN A 240 0.92 -6.87 5.82
C GLN A 240 -0.52 -6.41 6.13
N ARG A 241 -1.52 -6.77 5.31
CA ARG A 241 -2.94 -6.49 5.61
C ARG A 241 -3.49 -7.40 6.69
N ALA A 242 -3.21 -8.71 6.63
CA ALA A 242 -3.62 -9.67 7.66
C ALA A 242 -3.02 -9.31 9.03
N LEU A 243 -1.71 -9.06 9.06
CA LEU A 243 -0.96 -8.58 10.23
C LEU A 243 -1.50 -7.25 10.78
N ALA A 244 -1.83 -6.28 9.93
CA ALA A 244 -2.46 -5.03 10.37
C ALA A 244 -3.84 -5.23 11.00
N SER A 245 -4.57 -6.29 10.61
CA SER A 245 -5.87 -6.65 11.18
C SER A 245 -5.73 -7.40 12.51
N GLU A 246 -4.80 -8.36 12.60
CA GLU A 246 -4.45 -9.05 13.86
C GLU A 246 -4.07 -8.03 14.95
N LEU A 247 -3.12 -7.14 14.64
CA LEU A 247 -2.65 -6.09 15.55
C LEU A 247 -3.72 -5.04 15.90
N PHE A 248 -4.78 -4.91 15.09
CA PHE A 248 -5.93 -4.04 15.37
C PHE A 248 -6.94 -4.72 16.31
N GLU A 249 -7.21 -6.00 16.11
CA GLU A 249 -8.15 -6.78 16.93
C GLU A 249 -7.63 -7.03 18.35
N LEU A 250 -6.30 -7.15 18.52
CA LEU A 250 -5.65 -7.14 19.85
C LEU A 250 -5.83 -5.82 20.63
N GLY A 251 -6.29 -4.75 19.97
CA GLY A 251 -6.83 -3.53 20.60
C GLY A 251 -5.83 -2.58 21.27
N SER A 252 -4.69 -3.07 21.74
CA SER A 252 -3.76 -2.37 22.64
C SER A 252 -2.81 -1.37 21.97
N LEU A 253 -2.37 -1.65 20.74
CA LEU A 253 -1.23 -0.91 20.16
C LEU A 253 -1.63 0.46 19.57
N PRO A 254 -0.81 1.52 19.72
CA PRO A 254 -0.92 2.76 18.95
C PRO A 254 -0.43 2.57 17.49
N ALA A 255 -0.81 3.48 16.59
CA ALA A 255 -0.54 3.35 15.15
C ALA A 255 0.97 3.41 14.79
N ARG A 256 1.81 3.91 15.69
CA ARG A 256 3.28 3.91 15.55
C ARG A 256 3.85 2.50 15.79
N GLU A 257 3.44 1.84 16.88
CA GLU A 257 3.86 0.47 17.20
C GLU A 257 3.29 -0.54 16.19
N MET A 258 2.03 -0.38 15.75
CA MET A 258 1.52 -1.16 14.62
C MET A 258 2.40 -0.98 13.36
N ALA A 259 2.86 0.25 13.06
CA ALA A 259 3.74 0.49 11.91
C ALA A 259 5.13 -0.13 12.08
N ALA A 260 5.66 -0.23 13.31
CA ALA A 260 6.90 -0.93 13.61
C ALA A 260 6.72 -2.45 13.50
N ALA A 261 5.74 -3.02 14.19
CA ALA A 261 5.44 -4.46 14.16
C ALA A 261 5.10 -4.97 12.75
N ILE A 262 4.44 -4.17 11.90
CA ILE A 262 4.24 -4.54 10.48
C ILE A 262 5.56 -4.52 9.71
N LYS A 263 6.49 -3.60 9.98
CA LYS A 263 7.82 -3.57 9.34
C LYS A 263 8.74 -4.71 9.80
N GLU A 264 8.58 -5.15 11.04
CA GLU A 264 9.40 -6.18 11.69
C GLU A 264 8.91 -7.59 11.39
N ARG A 265 7.58 -7.84 11.50
CA ARG A 265 6.98 -9.17 11.31
C ARG A 265 6.55 -9.48 9.87
N SER A 266 6.60 -8.53 8.93
CA SER A 266 6.21 -8.79 7.53
C SER A 266 7.40 -9.00 6.62
N GLU A 267 7.39 -10.09 5.85
CA GLU A 267 8.31 -10.30 4.75
C GLU A 267 8.08 -9.29 3.60
N GLY A 268 9.18 -8.83 3.00
CA GLY A 268 9.16 -7.94 1.83
C GLY A 268 9.10 -6.44 2.17
N PRO A 269 9.08 -5.58 1.12
CA PRO A 269 9.29 -4.15 1.29
C PRO A 269 8.11 -3.43 1.95
N ALA A 270 8.42 -2.54 2.89
CA ALA A 270 7.44 -1.83 3.72
C ALA A 270 7.50 -0.30 3.55
N PHE A 271 7.24 0.18 2.32
CA PHE A 271 7.30 1.60 1.95
C PHE A 271 6.17 2.47 2.53
N PHE A 272 5.21 1.92 3.28
CA PHE A 272 4.08 2.70 3.81
C PHE A 272 4.52 3.72 4.89
N ARG A 273 3.80 4.83 5.00
CA ARG A 273 4.04 5.86 6.02
C ARG A 273 3.17 5.60 7.25
N VAL A 274 3.55 6.10 8.42
CA VAL A 274 2.74 5.94 9.66
C VAL A 274 1.30 6.48 9.46
N LYS A 275 1.13 7.56 8.68
CA LYS A 275 -0.18 8.10 8.28
C LYS A 275 -1.06 7.09 7.52
N ASP A 276 -0.46 6.17 6.77
CA ASP A 276 -1.21 5.12 6.09
C ASP A 276 -1.77 4.08 7.07
N ILE A 277 -1.05 3.78 8.16
CA ILE A 277 -1.55 2.89 9.24
C ILE A 277 -2.67 3.56 10.04
N TYR A 278 -2.64 4.89 10.25
CA TYR A 278 -3.80 5.62 10.78
C TYR A 278 -5.04 5.49 9.86
N ASN A 279 -4.85 5.56 8.53
CA ASN A 279 -5.93 5.33 7.57
C ASN A 279 -6.45 3.88 7.62
N ASP A 280 -5.58 2.90 7.86
CA ASP A 280 -5.96 1.48 7.95
C ASP A 280 -6.79 1.20 9.20
N ARG A 281 -6.36 1.69 10.37
CA ARG A 281 -7.16 1.61 11.61
C ARG A 281 -8.54 2.28 11.46
N HIS A 282 -8.64 3.33 10.66
CA HIS A 282 -9.93 3.94 10.34
C HIS A 282 -10.79 3.01 9.46
N ARG A 283 -10.20 2.37 8.44
CA ARG A 283 -10.92 1.41 7.58
C ARG A 283 -11.40 0.19 8.38
N LEU A 284 -10.51 -0.47 9.10
CA LEU A 284 -10.84 -1.63 9.95
C LEU A 284 -11.93 -1.30 10.99
N ARG A 285 -11.89 -0.10 11.59
CA ARG A 285 -12.96 0.37 12.50
C ARG A 285 -14.30 0.53 11.80
N VAL A 286 -14.33 1.12 10.60
CA VAL A 286 -15.58 1.29 9.83
C VAL A 286 -16.12 -0.06 9.35
N GLU A 287 -15.24 -0.94 8.86
CA GLU A 287 -15.59 -2.30 8.43
C GLU A 287 -16.21 -3.10 9.60
N LYS A 288 -15.60 -3.06 10.79
CA LYS A 288 -16.14 -3.68 12.01
C LYS A 288 -17.49 -3.07 12.45
N GLN A 289 -17.64 -1.74 12.37
CA GLN A 289 -18.91 -1.05 12.66
C GLN A 289 -20.02 -1.33 11.64
N CYS A 290 -19.67 -1.70 10.40
CA CYS A 290 -20.61 -2.15 9.39
C CYS A 290 -21.00 -3.63 9.56
N GLN A 291 -20.14 -4.45 10.17
CA GLN A 291 -20.41 -5.86 10.46
C GLN A 291 -21.27 -6.05 11.72
N THR A 292 -21.14 -5.17 12.73
CA THR A 292 -22.07 -5.17 13.88
C THR A 292 -23.48 -4.77 13.42
N PRO A 293 -24.54 -5.55 13.70
CA PRO A 293 -25.91 -5.12 13.43
C PRO A 293 -26.20 -3.83 14.20
N ARG A 294 -26.86 -2.87 13.55
CA ARG A 294 -27.15 -1.55 14.13
C ARG A 294 -28.17 -1.65 15.26
N GLY A 295 -27.71 -1.98 16.46
CA GLY A 295 -28.50 -1.94 17.69
C GLY A 295 -29.12 -0.56 17.89
N SER A 296 -30.45 -0.52 17.73
CA SER A 296 -31.41 0.46 18.27
C SER A 296 -30.85 1.71 18.98
N ARG A 297 -30.22 2.62 18.23
CA ARG A 297 -30.12 4.03 18.64
C ARG A 297 -31.50 4.69 18.52
N ALA A 298 -32.38 4.35 19.47
CA ALA A 298 -33.64 5.02 19.68
C ALA A 298 -33.38 6.53 19.86
N ARG A 299 -34.08 7.36 19.08
CA ARG A 299 -34.07 8.82 19.26
C ARG A 299 -34.81 9.15 20.56
N LYS A 300 -34.11 9.18 21.70
CA LYS A 300 -34.59 9.91 22.88
C LYS A 300 -34.65 11.40 22.50
N GLY A 301 -35.84 11.98 22.50
CA GLY A 301 -36.06 13.35 22.03
C GLY A 301 -37.11 13.47 20.92
N ALA A 302 -38.31 12.90 21.14
CA ALA A 302 -39.53 13.40 20.54
C ALA A 302 -40.44 13.80 21.71
N VAL A 303 -40.65 15.11 21.89
CA VAL A 303 -41.61 15.64 22.88
C VAL A 303 -42.98 15.64 22.19
N PRO A 304 -44.06 15.14 22.83
CA PRO A 304 -45.39 15.23 22.25
C PRO A 304 -45.86 16.68 22.24
N ASP A 305 -46.28 17.15 21.08
CA ASP A 305 -46.91 18.46 20.92
C ASP A 305 -48.37 18.38 21.43
N HIS A 306 -48.68 19.19 22.44
CA HIS A 306 -50.02 19.28 23.04
C HIS A 306 -50.64 20.62 22.64
N GLY A 307 -51.37 20.61 21.52
CA GLY A 307 -52.03 21.81 21.01
C GLY A 307 -53.17 22.31 21.92
N LEU A 308 -53.30 23.64 22.02
CA LEU A 308 -54.52 24.33 22.43
C LEU A 308 -54.95 25.28 21.31
N ALA A 309 -56.27 25.36 21.09
CA ALA A 309 -56.96 26.48 20.46
C ALA A 309 -57.57 27.38 21.59
N THR A 310 -58.26 28.50 21.38
CA THR A 310 -58.83 29.17 20.19
C THR A 310 -58.42 30.68 20.19
N GLU A 311 -59.03 31.72 19.60
CA GLU A 311 -60.29 31.98 18.87
C GLU A 311 -60.16 33.29 18.03
N GLU A 312 -61.02 33.49 16.99
CA GLU A 312 -61.53 34.79 16.46
C GLU A 312 -60.56 35.93 15.98
N SER A 313 -60.91 36.87 15.07
CA SER A 313 -62.14 37.18 14.29
C SER A 313 -61.85 38.08 13.05
N GLY A 314 -62.84 38.29 12.15
CA GLY A 314 -62.82 39.23 10.99
C GLY A 314 -62.34 38.60 9.67
N GLN A 315 -63.06 38.54 8.53
CA GLN A 315 -63.80 39.56 7.73
C GLN A 315 -62.87 40.70 7.23
N THR A 316 -62.83 41.10 5.94
CA THR A 316 -63.91 41.15 4.92
C THR A 316 -63.40 41.02 3.45
N PHE A 317 -64.32 40.95 2.48
CA PHE A 317 -64.16 40.95 1.00
C PHE A 317 -63.11 41.94 0.41
N LEU A 318 -62.51 41.56 -0.75
CA LEU A 318 -62.83 42.16 -2.07
C LEU A 318 -62.22 41.41 -3.28
N SER A 319 -62.72 41.76 -4.48
CA SER A 319 -62.66 40.99 -5.74
C SER A 319 -61.34 41.01 -6.53
N ALA A 320 -61.18 40.05 -7.45
CA ALA A 320 -60.23 40.12 -8.57
C ALA A 320 -60.64 41.18 -9.63
N PRO A 321 -59.73 41.52 -10.57
CA PRO A 321 -59.93 40.97 -11.91
C PRO A 321 -58.65 40.61 -12.71
N GLN A 322 -58.88 39.85 -13.79
CA GLN A 322 -58.07 39.68 -15.02
C GLN A 322 -58.97 40.14 -16.21
N PRO A 323 -58.52 40.25 -17.48
CA PRO A 323 -57.17 40.15 -18.06
C PRO A 323 -56.81 41.40 -18.92
N HIS A 324 -55.69 41.39 -19.67
CA HIS A 324 -55.71 41.36 -21.16
C HIS A 324 -54.31 41.10 -21.78
N GLU A 325 -54.32 40.67 -23.04
CA GLU A 325 -53.21 40.50 -24.01
C GLU A 325 -52.67 41.88 -24.52
N SER A 326 -51.63 42.04 -25.37
CA SER A 326 -51.29 41.27 -26.59
C SER A 326 -49.99 41.76 -27.28
N ILE A 327 -49.42 40.94 -28.19
CA ILE A 327 -48.54 41.28 -29.36
C ILE A 327 -47.14 41.92 -29.03
N GLY A 328 -46.04 41.63 -29.75
CA GLY A 328 -45.84 40.71 -30.89
C GLY A 328 -44.41 40.74 -31.48
N GLU A 329 -44.27 40.13 -32.66
CA GLU A 329 -43.03 39.80 -33.42
C GLU A 329 -42.16 41.02 -33.87
N ALA A 330 -40.93 40.86 -34.37
CA ALA A 330 -40.27 39.69 -35.01
C ALA A 330 -38.78 39.54 -34.71
#